data_AF-A0A975B8V0-F1
#
_entry.id   AF-A0A975B8V0-F1
#
_cell.length_a   1.000
_cell.length_b   1.000
_cell.length_c   1.000
_cell.angle_alpha   90.00
_cell.angle_beta   90.00
_cell.angle_gamma   90.00
#
_symmetry.space_group_name_H-M   'P 1'
#
loop_
_entity.id
_entity.type
_entity.pdbx_description
1 polymer ?
#
loop_
_entity_poly.entity_id
_entity_poly.type
_entity_poly.pdbx_seq_one_letter_code
_entity_poly.pdbx_strand_id
1 'polypeptide(L)'
;MNNIKEISPYLWWAKQILLTVSGLVFMLFGIQILIAAYKLNDPFSFIMTFFASNLIILISAALMAGFVYKMVAQYKNINKKFLHK
;
A
#
# COMPACT_ATOMS: atom_id res chain seq x y z
N MET A 1 -16.71 6.76 -30.73
CA MET A 1 -16.37 5.66 -29.80
C MET A 1 -15.48 6.27 -28.74
N ASN A 2 -16.11 6.73 -27.66
CA ASN A 2 -15.65 7.84 -26.84
C ASN A 2 -14.89 7.34 -25.59
N ASN A 3 -13.96 8.17 -25.10
CA ASN A 3 -13.60 8.34 -23.69
C ASN A 3 -12.60 7.40 -22.98
N ILE A 4 -11.78 6.59 -23.66
CA ILE A 4 -10.83 5.68 -22.99
C ILE A 4 -9.34 6.04 -23.10
N LYS A 5 -8.98 7.08 -23.88
CA LYS A 5 -7.58 7.52 -24.03
C LYS A 5 -7.20 8.78 -23.25
N GLU A 6 -8.17 9.48 -22.67
CA GLU A 6 -7.93 10.57 -21.72
C GLU A 6 -8.06 10.11 -20.26
N ILE A 7 -7.54 8.92 -19.95
CA ILE A 7 -7.27 8.50 -18.57
C ILE A 7 -6.02 9.27 -18.13
N SER A 8 -6.29 10.55 -17.95
CA SER A 8 -5.42 11.67 -17.66
C SER A 8 -4.68 11.44 -16.34
N PRO A 9 -3.55 12.13 -16.11
CA PRO A 9 -2.77 12.11 -14.86
C PRO A 9 -3.59 12.09 -13.55
N TYR A 10 -4.83 12.60 -13.56
CA TYR A 10 -5.78 12.50 -12.45
C TYR A 10 -6.09 11.08 -11.98
N LEU A 11 -6.31 10.11 -12.89
CA LEU A 11 -6.62 8.73 -12.51
C LEU A 11 -5.41 8.00 -11.92
N TRP A 12 -4.21 8.43 -12.30
CA TRP A 12 -2.95 7.96 -11.72
C TRP A 12 -2.76 8.53 -10.30
N TRP A 13 -2.98 9.84 -10.11
CA TRP A 13 -2.97 10.46 -8.78
C TRP A 13 -4.06 9.92 -7.86
N ALA A 14 -5.27 9.69 -8.37
CA ALA A 14 -6.38 9.10 -7.62
C ALA A 14 -6.05 7.67 -7.18
N LYS A 15 -5.42 6.87 -8.05
CA LYS A 15 -4.88 5.56 -7.65
C LYS A 15 -3.83 5.72 -6.55
N GLN A 16 -2.87 6.63 -6.69
CA GLN A 16 -1.86 6.87 -5.66
C GLN A 16 -2.49 7.18 -4.29
N ILE A 17 -3.45 8.11 -4.24
CA ILE A 17 -4.15 8.50 -3.01
C ILE A 17 -4.92 7.30 -2.44
N LEU A 18 -5.69 6.60 -3.26
CA LEU A 18 -6.46 5.43 -2.84
C LEU A 18 -5.55 4.34 -2.27
N LEU A 19 -4.38 4.14 -2.88
CA LEU A 19 -3.38 3.16 -2.47
C LEU A 19 -2.66 3.55 -1.18
N THR A 20 -2.34 4.83 -0.98
CA THR A 20 -1.76 5.32 0.27
C THR A 20 -2.76 5.22 1.42
N VAL A 21 -4.01 5.60 1.18
CA VAL A 21 -5.08 5.49 2.17
C VAL A 21 -5.35 4.03 2.52
N SER A 22 -5.41 3.13 1.54
CA SER A 22 -5.61 1.70 1.81
C SER A 22 -4.44 1.10 2.61
N GLY A 23 -3.19 1.47 2.32
CA GLY A 23 -2.03 1.05 3.12
C GLY A 23 -2.11 1.50 4.59
N LEU A 24 -2.54 2.74 4.83
CA LEU A 24 -2.77 3.28 6.17
C LEU A 24 -3.87 2.51 6.94
N VAL A 25 -4.99 2.23 6.29
CA VAL A 25 -6.09 1.45 6.87
C VAL A 25 -5.64 0.03 7.21
N PHE A 26 -4.93 -0.64 6.30
CA PHE A 26 -4.42 -1.99 6.53
C PHE A 26 -3.34 -2.03 7.63
N MET A 27 -2.51 -1.00 7.75
CA MET A 27 -1.53 -0.89 8.82
C MET A 27 -2.19 -0.73 10.20
N LEU A 28 -3.20 0.15 10.32
CA LEU A 28 -3.99 0.30 11.54
C LEU A 28 -4.75 -0.99 11.89
N PHE A 29 -5.31 -1.66 10.89
CA PHE A 29 -5.97 -2.95 11.06
C PHE A 29 -5.00 -4.01 11.60
N GLY A 30 -3.78 -4.08 11.07
CA GLY A 30 -2.73 -4.94 11.61
C GLY A 30 -2.47 -4.67 13.09
N ILE A 31 -2.31 -3.41 13.49
CA ILE A 31 -2.11 -3.03 14.91
C ILE A 31 -3.30 -3.47 15.78
N GLN A 32 -4.55 -3.31 15.30
CA GLN A 32 -5.73 -3.77 16.04
C GLN A 32 -5.70 -5.28 16.26
N ILE A 33 -5.33 -6.07 15.24
CA ILE A 33 -5.19 -7.53 15.36
C ILE A 33 -4.05 -7.89 16.32
N LEU A 34 -2.94 -7.13 16.32
CA LEU A 34 -1.85 -7.30 17.28
C LEU A 34 -2.34 -7.14 18.72
N ILE A 35 -3.07 -6.06 19.00
CA ILE A 35 -3.65 -5.79 20.33
C ILE A 35 -4.65 -6.89 20.71
N ALA A 36 -5.44 -7.39 19.76
CA ALA A 36 -6.36 -8.50 19.99
C ALA A 36 -5.59 -9.79 20.33
N ALA A 37 -4.46 -10.07 19.69
CA ALA A 37 -3.59 -11.19 20.02
C ALA A 37 -3.13 -11.11 21.48
N TYR A 38 -2.68 -9.93 21.94
CA TYR A 38 -2.25 -9.73 23.33
C TYR A 38 -3.36 -9.92 24.38
N LYS A 39 -4.64 -9.85 23.99
CA LYS A 39 -5.78 -10.12 24.89
C LYS A 39 -6.16 -11.60 24.97
N LEU A 40 -5.60 -12.46 24.11
CA LEU A 40 -5.89 -13.89 24.13
C LEU A 40 -5.07 -14.58 25.23
N ASN A 41 -5.77 -15.30 26.10
CA ASN A 41 -5.16 -16.09 27.19
C ASN A 41 -4.61 -17.44 26.70
N ASP A 42 -4.98 -17.88 25.50
CA ASP A 42 -4.54 -19.15 24.94
C ASP A 42 -3.25 -18.96 24.10
N PRO A 43 -2.14 -19.62 24.46
CA PRO A 43 -0.84 -19.40 23.83
C PRO A 43 -0.81 -19.80 22.35
N PHE A 44 -1.64 -20.76 21.93
CA PHE A 44 -1.68 -21.19 20.53
C PHE A 44 -2.35 -20.14 19.65
N SER A 45 -3.49 -19.63 20.11
CA SER A 45 -4.20 -18.56 19.41
C SER A 45 -3.44 -17.24 19.46
N PHE A 46 -2.69 -16.94 20.53
CA PHE A 46 -1.78 -15.79 20.60
C PHE A 46 -0.76 -15.82 19.46
N ILE A 47 -0.02 -16.92 19.30
CA ILE A 47 1.00 -17.05 18.24
C ILE A 47 0.36 -16.90 16.85
N MET A 48 -0.80 -17.52 16.63
CA MET A 48 -1.48 -17.51 15.33
C MET A 48 -1.91 -16.08 14.95
N THR A 49 -2.54 -15.37 15.88
CA THR A 49 -3.00 -13.99 15.65
C THR A 49 -1.82 -13.00 15.57
N PHE A 50 -0.77 -13.20 16.35
CA PHE A 50 0.47 -12.40 16.26
C PHE A 50 1.15 -12.55 14.89
N PHE A 51 1.31 -13.79 14.41
CA PHE A 51 1.88 -14.04 13.09
C PHE A 51 1.00 -13.48 11.97
N ALA A 52 -0.32 -13.65 12.06
CA ALA A 52 -1.26 -13.12 11.09
C ALA A 52 -1.19 -11.58 11.03
N SER A 53 -1.16 -10.91 12.18
CA SER A 53 -0.99 -9.46 12.28
C SER A 53 0.31 -9.00 11.60
N ASN A 54 1.44 -9.64 11.93
CA ASN A 54 2.72 -9.26 11.34
C ASN A 54 2.76 -9.48 9.83
N LEU A 55 2.14 -10.55 9.32
CA LEU A 55 2.01 -10.80 7.88
C LEU A 55 1.15 -9.73 7.20
N ILE A 56 0.02 -9.33 7.81
CA ILE A 56 -0.84 -8.25 7.31
C ILE A 56 -0.05 -6.93 7.23
N ILE A 57 0.70 -6.59 8.28
CA ILE A 57 1.56 -5.40 8.32
C ILE A 57 2.61 -5.48 7.21
N LEU A 58 3.26 -6.63 7.02
CA LEU A 58 4.31 -6.82 6.02
C LEU A 58 3.77 -6.71 4.59
N ILE A 59 2.61 -7.32 4.29
CA ILE A 59 1.96 -7.23 2.99
C ILE A 59 1.51 -5.79 2.72
N SER A 60 0.95 -5.10 3.72
CA SER A 60 0.57 -3.69 3.60
C SER A 60 1.77 -2.82 3.27
N ALA A 61 2.88 -2.99 4.00
CA ALA A 61 4.13 -2.27 3.76
C ALA A 61 4.72 -2.60 2.38
N ALA A 62 4.69 -3.86 1.94
CA ALA A 62 5.18 -4.28 0.64
C ALA A 62 4.36 -3.69 -0.51
N LEU A 63 3.03 -3.64 -0.38
CA LEU A 63 2.14 -2.96 -1.32
C LEU A 63 2.49 -1.48 -1.41
N MET A 64 2.62 -0.81 -0.26
CA MET A 64 2.99 0.59 -0.17
C MET A 64 4.36 0.86 -0.83
N ALA A 65 5.36 0.01 -0.59
CA ALA A 65 6.68 0.10 -1.23
C ALA A 65 6.60 -0.12 -2.75
N GLY A 66 5.82 -1.09 -3.23
CA GLY A 66 5.59 -1.32 -4.65
C GLY A 66 4.94 -0.11 -5.35
N PHE A 67 4.08 0.61 -4.65
CA PHE A 67 3.47 1.85 -5.14
C PHE A 67 4.48 2.99 -5.22
N VAL A 68 5.30 3.19 -4.17
CA VAL A 68 6.40 4.18 -4.18
C VAL A 68 7.39 3.89 -5.31
N TYR A 69 7.73 2.62 -5.52
CA TYR A 69 8.61 2.21 -6.61
C TYR A 69 8.05 2.60 -7.99
N LYS A 70 6.76 2.31 -8.24
CA LYS A 70 6.09 2.73 -9.48
C LYS A 70 6.05 4.25 -9.64
N MET A 71 5.88 4.99 -8.55
CA MET A 71 5.90 6.46 -8.54
C MET A 71 7.27 7.01 -8.98
N VAL A 72 8.35 6.50 -8.39
CA VAL A 72 9.72 6.94 -8.70
C VAL A 72 10.11 6.55 -10.14
N ALA A 73 9.72 5.36 -10.60
CA ALA A 73 9.98 4.91 -11.97
C ALA A 73 9.31 5.82 -13.02
N GLN A 74 8.06 6.23 -12.77
CA GLN A 74 7.35 7.22 -13.60
C GLN A 74 8.04 8.59 -13.57
N TYR A 75 8.42 9.07 -12.38
CA TYR A 75 9.09 10.36 -12.23
C TYR A 75 10.42 10.43 -13.00
N LYS A 76 11.20 9.34 -12.96
CA LYS A 76 12.46 9.22 -13.71
C LYS A 76 12.24 9.30 -15.23
N ASN A 77 11.16 8.70 -15.73
CA ASN A 77 10.80 8.76 -17.15
C ASN A 77 10.36 10.15 -17.60
N ILE A 78 9.65 10.90 -16.75
CA ILE A 78 9.24 12.29 -17.03
C ILE A 78 10.48 13.20 -17.07
N ASN A 79 11.39 13.08 -16.10
CA ASN A 79 12.58 13.94 -16.03
C ASN A 79 13.56 13.70 -17.19
N LYS A 80 13.71 12.45 -17.63
CA LYS A 80 14.56 12.09 -18.79
C LYS A 80 14.07 12.72 -20.09
N LYS A 81 12.75 12.96 -20.22
CA LYS A 81 12.13 13.61 -21.38
C LYS A 81 12.36 15.13 -21.41
N PHE A 82 12.64 15.73 -20.26
CA PHE A 82 12.88 17.17 -20.11
C PHE A 82 14.35 17.56 -20.34
N LEU A 83 15.29 16.63 -20.12
CA LEU A 83 16.74 16.84 -20.24
C LEU A 83 17.31 16.67 -21.67
N HIS A 84 16.46 16.37 -22.66
CA HIS A 84 16.87 16.17 -24.06
C HIS A 84 16.09 17.08 -25.03
N LYS A 85 15.56 18.20 -24.52
CA LYS A 85 14.95 19.28 -25.30
C LYS A 85 15.75 20.54 -25.04
#